data_AF-A0A7K1J3J7-F1
#
_entry.id   AF-A0A7K1J3J7-F1
#
_cell.length_a   1.000
_cell.length_b   1.000
_cell.length_c   1.000
_cell.angle_alpha   90.00
_cell.angle_beta   90.00
_cell.angle_gamma   90.00
#
_symmetry.space_group_name_H-M   'P 1'
#
loop_
_entity.id
_entity.type
_entity.pdbx_description
1 polymer ?
#
loop_
_entity_poly.entity_id
_entity_poly.type
_entity_poly.pdbx_seq_one_letter_code
_entity_poly.pdbx_strand_id
1 'polypeptide(L)'
;MWITETVELPDELIDAARKDELVLFVGAGASIDPPASLPSYKELVTELAREQLPDEEAVQQLLDGSSLDDVLGKLPDRENAHSRALRLMQPNESHCNETHKAIMRLAKAVGTPRIVTTNYDMLLEEAGKNLEIDFGRVYAGPALPLGSSFDGIVHVHGNLQSRPDEIILDNHDYAKAYLQDSWAARFITEMFRHYSVLFIGYGMTDPIMKYLTLGGISQNHPHFVLIGEKIAQGDSNVDDNGWIERGITPIQFPLHEDPEPRFKELPIVLNRFAKSLSDDYIEIKERIQRIIDSGNVPSSLDDSDFMTMALRTEDGAKCFMNFLRDLIMMKLLDGFLGC
;
A
#
# COMPACT_ATOMS: atom_id res chain seq x y z
N MET A 1 2.72 17.03 3.60
CA MET A 1 3.33 17.20 2.25
C MET A 1 2.36 16.77 1.15
N TRP A 2 1.93 17.71 0.32
CA TRP A 2 1.14 17.43 -0.88
C TRP A 2 1.97 16.67 -1.90
N ILE A 3 1.50 15.49 -2.27
CA ILE A 3 2.12 14.62 -3.29
C ILE A 3 1.34 14.68 -4.60
N THR A 4 0.04 14.96 -4.54
CA THR A 4 -0.80 15.30 -5.69
C THR A 4 -1.54 16.61 -5.42
N GLU A 5 -2.39 17.06 -6.35
CA GLU A 5 -3.28 18.20 -6.10
C GLU A 5 -4.38 17.88 -5.08
N THR A 6 -4.58 16.60 -4.76
CA THR A 6 -5.71 16.10 -3.96
C THR A 6 -5.29 15.25 -2.77
N VAL A 7 -4.02 14.84 -2.69
CA VAL A 7 -3.52 13.93 -1.65
C VAL A 7 -2.33 14.54 -0.93
N GLU A 8 -2.49 14.68 0.37
CA GLU A 8 -1.47 15.09 1.32
C GLU A 8 -0.99 13.89 2.15
N LEU A 9 0.32 13.67 2.18
CA LEU A 9 0.94 12.69 3.07
C LEU A 9 1.36 13.35 4.39
N PRO A 10 1.11 12.70 5.55
CA PRO A 10 1.63 13.14 6.84
C PRO A 10 3.16 13.17 6.86
N ASP A 11 3.74 14.16 7.53
CA ASP A 11 5.20 14.31 7.63
C ASP A 11 5.84 13.11 8.33
N GLU A 12 5.15 12.51 9.30
CA GLU A 12 5.62 11.34 10.04
C GLU A 12 5.74 10.09 9.17
N LEU A 13 4.90 9.94 8.14
CA LEU A 13 5.02 8.86 7.16
C LEU A 13 6.29 9.03 6.32
N ILE A 14 6.58 10.26 5.89
CA ILE A 14 7.73 10.60 5.07
C ILE A 14 9.02 10.44 5.88
N ASP A 15 9.00 10.88 7.14
CA ASP A 15 10.12 10.70 8.05
C ASP A 15 10.42 9.23 8.31
N ALA A 16 9.40 8.39 8.49
CA ALA A 16 9.59 6.95 8.63
C ALA A 16 10.20 6.32 7.37
N ALA A 17 9.75 6.73 6.19
CA ALA A 17 10.33 6.29 4.93
C ALA A 17 11.81 6.71 4.80
N ARG A 18 12.14 7.97 5.11
CA ARG A 18 13.52 8.49 5.05
C ARG A 18 14.47 7.85 6.06
N LYS A 19 13.94 7.36 7.18
CA LYS A 19 14.71 6.65 8.21
C LYS A 19 14.90 5.16 7.92
N ASP A 20 14.41 4.65 6.78
CA ASP A 20 14.36 3.21 6.47
C ASP A 20 13.55 2.41 7.52
N GLU A 21 12.49 3.01 8.07
CA GLU A 21 11.63 2.45 9.12
C GLU A 21 10.19 2.20 8.64
N LEU A 22 9.95 2.23 7.32
CA LEU A 22 8.63 2.03 6.72
C LEU A 22 8.44 0.59 6.21
N VAL A 23 7.32 -0.04 6.60
CA VAL A 23 6.82 -1.29 6.05
C VAL A 23 5.57 -1.02 5.21
N LEU A 24 5.52 -1.59 4.01
CA LEU A 24 4.33 -1.56 3.15
C LEU A 24 3.49 -2.82 3.42
N PHE A 25 2.29 -2.64 3.98
CA PHE A 25 1.38 -3.74 4.25
C PHE A 25 0.31 -3.79 3.16
N VAL A 26 0.36 -4.81 2.31
CA VAL A 26 -0.46 -4.94 1.09
C VAL A 26 -1.59 -5.94 1.31
N GLY A 27 -2.80 -5.57 0.92
CA GLY A 27 -4.01 -6.38 1.00
C GLY A 27 -4.59 -6.68 -0.38
N ALA A 28 -5.72 -7.39 -0.40
CA ALA A 28 -6.33 -7.91 -1.63
C ALA A 28 -6.72 -6.79 -2.61
N GLY A 29 -6.98 -5.57 -2.12
CA GLY A 29 -7.31 -4.42 -2.95
C GLY A 29 -6.24 -4.04 -3.97
N ALA A 30 -4.97 -4.38 -3.74
CA ALA A 30 -3.91 -4.18 -4.73
C ALA A 30 -4.04 -5.07 -5.97
N SER A 31 -4.73 -6.21 -5.84
CA SER A 31 -4.87 -7.24 -6.86
C SER A 31 -6.22 -7.23 -7.59
N ILE A 32 -7.12 -6.28 -7.28
CA ILE A 32 -8.46 -6.20 -7.90
C ILE A 32 -8.38 -5.65 -9.33
N ASP A 33 -7.63 -4.56 -9.54
CA ASP A 33 -7.62 -3.87 -10.84
C ASP A 33 -6.90 -4.69 -11.92
N PRO A 34 -7.36 -4.63 -13.19
CA PRO A 34 -6.68 -5.29 -14.31
C PRO A 34 -5.20 -4.86 -14.46
N PRO A 35 -4.32 -5.73 -14.97
CA PRO A 35 -4.55 -7.11 -15.41
C PRO A 35 -4.51 -8.16 -14.28
N ALA A 36 -4.48 -7.76 -13.01
CA ALA A 36 -4.48 -8.72 -11.89
C ALA A 36 -5.85 -9.40 -11.78
N SER A 37 -6.93 -8.61 -11.74
CA SER A 37 -8.32 -9.08 -11.79
C SER A 37 -8.63 -10.23 -10.83
N LEU A 38 -8.01 -10.24 -9.64
CA LEU A 38 -8.20 -11.27 -8.63
C LEU A 38 -9.47 -10.99 -7.82
N PRO A 39 -10.19 -12.05 -7.39
CA PRO A 39 -11.37 -11.88 -6.57
C PRO A 39 -10.98 -11.29 -5.20
N SER A 40 -11.86 -10.45 -4.67
CA SER A 40 -11.82 -10.03 -3.27
C SER A 40 -12.04 -11.24 -2.34
N TYR A 41 -11.67 -11.10 -1.06
CA TYR A 41 -11.89 -12.16 -0.08
C TYR A 41 -13.38 -12.55 0.04
N LYS A 42 -14.30 -11.58 -0.06
CA LYS A 42 -15.74 -11.85 -0.07
C LYS A 42 -16.15 -12.71 -1.27
N GLU A 43 -15.66 -12.38 -2.46
CA GLU A 43 -15.94 -13.15 -3.68
C GLU A 43 -15.37 -14.56 -3.59
N LEU A 44 -14.13 -14.70 -3.08
CA LEU A 44 -13.52 -16.00 -2.85
C LEU A 44 -14.38 -16.88 -1.91
N VAL A 45 -14.81 -16.34 -0.78
CA VAL A 45 -15.69 -17.07 0.17
C VAL A 45 -17.03 -17.42 -0.47
N THR A 46 -17.59 -16.51 -1.26
CA THR A 46 -18.86 -16.74 -1.96
C THR A 46 -18.74 -17.88 -2.96
N GLU A 47 -17.68 -17.92 -3.77
CA GLU A 47 -17.44 -19.00 -4.74
C GLU A 47 -17.21 -20.34 -4.05
N LEU A 48 -16.40 -20.38 -2.97
CA LEU A 48 -16.18 -21.59 -2.19
C LEU A 48 -17.47 -22.12 -1.53
N ALA A 49 -18.36 -21.22 -1.10
CA ALA A 49 -19.65 -21.57 -0.53
C ALA A 49 -20.62 -22.12 -1.60
N ARG A 50 -20.70 -21.47 -2.77
CA ARG A 50 -21.54 -21.89 -3.91
C ARG A 50 -21.25 -23.31 -4.37
N GLU A 51 -19.99 -23.74 -4.31
CA GLU A 51 -19.61 -25.10 -4.69
C GLU A 51 -20.09 -26.19 -3.71
N GLN A 52 -20.40 -25.82 -2.46
CA GLN A 52 -20.72 -26.78 -1.39
C GLN A 52 -22.17 -26.69 -0.92
N LEU A 53 -22.90 -25.63 -1.27
CA LEU A 53 -24.26 -25.38 -0.85
C LEU A 53 -25.26 -25.60 -2.01
N PRO A 54 -26.52 -25.97 -1.72
CA PRO A 54 -27.46 -26.42 -2.74
C PRO A 54 -28.00 -25.29 -3.64
N ASP A 55 -28.06 -24.05 -3.14
CA ASP A 55 -28.63 -22.90 -3.83
C ASP A 55 -28.07 -21.56 -3.29
N GLU A 56 -28.33 -20.47 -4.03
CA GLU A 56 -27.90 -19.11 -3.66
C GLU A 56 -28.57 -18.61 -2.36
N GLU A 57 -29.76 -19.10 -2.02
CA GLU A 57 -30.43 -18.69 -0.79
C GLU A 57 -29.66 -19.19 0.45
N ALA A 58 -29.18 -20.43 0.40
CA ALA A 58 -28.33 -21.00 1.44
C ALA A 58 -26.98 -20.26 1.57
N VAL A 59 -26.36 -19.89 0.44
CA VAL A 59 -25.12 -19.08 0.42
C VAL A 59 -25.36 -17.73 1.08
N GLN A 60 -26.42 -17.03 0.67
CA GLN A 60 -26.74 -15.70 1.20
C GLN A 60 -27.07 -15.74 2.69
N GLN A 61 -27.88 -16.70 3.14
CA GLN A 61 -28.18 -16.89 4.57
C GLN A 61 -26.93 -17.13 5.41
N LEU A 62 -25.96 -17.87 4.87
CA LEU A 62 -24.69 -18.14 5.57
C LEU A 62 -23.80 -16.89 5.63
N LEU A 63 -23.74 -16.11 4.56
CA LEU A 63 -22.96 -14.85 4.48
C LEU A 63 -23.55 -13.73 5.35
N ASP A 64 -24.88 -13.63 5.48
CA ASP A 64 -25.53 -12.58 6.26
C ASP A 64 -25.44 -12.80 7.78
N GLY A 65 -25.29 -14.06 8.21
CA GLY A 65 -25.31 -14.44 9.62
C GLY A 65 -23.95 -14.64 10.28
N SER A 66 -22.83 -14.44 9.57
CA SER A 66 -21.48 -14.79 10.06
C SER A 66 -20.39 -13.95 9.39
N SER A 67 -19.22 -13.84 10.03
CA SER A 67 -18.06 -13.27 9.32
C SER A 67 -17.52 -14.25 8.29
N LEU A 68 -16.85 -13.75 7.25
CA LEU A 68 -16.39 -14.55 6.11
C LEU A 68 -15.46 -15.72 6.51
N ASP A 69 -14.62 -15.50 7.52
CA ASP A 69 -13.75 -16.50 8.14
C ASP A 69 -14.53 -17.60 8.89
N ASP A 70 -15.67 -17.26 9.50
CA ASP A 70 -16.57 -18.22 10.14
C ASP A 70 -17.36 -19.03 9.12
N VAL A 71 -17.72 -18.41 7.99
CA VAL A 71 -18.41 -19.10 6.87
C VAL A 71 -17.54 -20.24 6.36
N LEU A 72 -16.27 -19.96 6.07
CA LEU A 72 -15.32 -20.98 5.60
C LEU A 72 -15.10 -22.09 6.62
N GLY A 73 -14.98 -21.75 7.91
CA GLY A 73 -14.82 -22.73 8.98
C GLY A 73 -16.02 -23.65 9.19
N LYS A 74 -17.21 -23.29 8.68
CA LYS A 74 -18.44 -24.10 8.72
C LYS A 74 -18.63 -24.96 7.48
N LEU A 75 -17.80 -24.82 6.44
CA LEU A 75 -17.94 -25.60 5.22
C LEU A 75 -17.63 -27.09 5.46
N PRO A 76 -18.39 -28.03 4.86
CA PRO A 76 -18.21 -29.47 5.05
C PRO A 76 -16.82 -30.00 4.65
N ASP A 77 -16.24 -29.48 3.56
CA ASP A 77 -14.95 -29.93 3.01
C ASP A 77 -13.86 -28.87 3.20
N ARG A 78 -13.33 -28.80 4.43
CA ARG A 78 -12.33 -27.81 4.84
C ARG A 78 -10.96 -27.98 4.18
N GLU A 79 -10.42 -29.21 4.14
CA GLU A 79 -9.08 -29.45 3.58
C GLU A 79 -9.04 -29.16 2.06
N ASN A 80 -10.10 -29.48 1.34
CA ASN A 80 -10.20 -29.15 -0.08
C ASN A 80 -10.44 -27.66 -0.31
N ALA A 81 -11.10 -26.96 0.62
CA ALA A 81 -11.31 -25.51 0.52
C ALA A 81 -9.98 -24.74 0.40
N HIS A 82 -8.92 -25.18 1.10
CA HIS A 82 -7.58 -24.57 1.00
C HIS A 82 -6.97 -24.77 -0.39
N SER A 83 -7.01 -26.02 -0.88
CA SER A 83 -6.52 -26.35 -2.22
C SER A 83 -7.31 -25.63 -3.32
N ARG A 84 -8.62 -25.46 -3.13
CA ARG A 84 -9.51 -24.73 -4.04
C ARG A 84 -9.24 -23.24 -4.03
N ALA A 85 -9.07 -22.65 -2.84
CA ALA A 85 -8.76 -21.24 -2.68
C ALA A 85 -7.50 -20.87 -3.47
N LEU A 86 -6.42 -21.67 -3.32
CA LEU A 86 -5.19 -21.44 -4.08
C LEU A 86 -5.41 -21.54 -5.60
N ARG A 87 -6.24 -22.47 -6.08
CA ARG A 87 -6.57 -22.56 -7.52
C ARG A 87 -7.34 -21.34 -8.01
N LEU A 88 -8.32 -20.85 -7.25
CA LEU A 88 -9.12 -19.67 -7.61
C LEU A 88 -8.26 -18.39 -7.61
N MET A 89 -7.23 -18.33 -6.77
CA MET A 89 -6.29 -17.22 -6.67
C MET A 89 -5.13 -17.30 -7.68
N GLN A 90 -5.17 -18.26 -8.61
CA GLN A 90 -4.20 -18.38 -9.70
C GLN A 90 -4.90 -18.47 -11.08
N PRO A 91 -5.60 -17.42 -11.54
CA PRO A 91 -6.16 -17.41 -12.88
C PRO A 91 -5.03 -17.40 -13.93
N ASN A 92 -5.24 -18.11 -15.04
CA ASN A 92 -4.23 -18.31 -16.09
C ASN A 92 -3.72 -17.01 -16.75
N GLU A 93 -4.46 -15.90 -16.64
CA GLU A 93 -4.17 -14.63 -17.33
C GLU A 93 -3.94 -13.45 -16.36
N SER A 94 -3.73 -13.74 -15.07
CA SER A 94 -3.46 -12.70 -14.07
C SER A 94 -2.01 -12.25 -14.13
N HIS A 95 -1.80 -10.93 -14.20
CA HIS A 95 -0.48 -10.31 -14.22
C HIS A 95 -0.41 -9.12 -13.27
N CYS A 96 0.80 -8.77 -12.84
CA CYS A 96 1.00 -7.58 -12.01
C CYS A 96 0.49 -6.30 -12.69
N ASN A 97 -0.29 -5.51 -11.95
CA ASN A 97 -0.84 -4.22 -12.39
C ASN A 97 0.05 -3.03 -11.98
N GLU A 98 -0.37 -1.81 -12.31
CA GLU A 98 0.39 -0.59 -11.98
C GLU A 98 0.49 -0.34 -10.48
N THR A 99 -0.47 -0.80 -9.67
CA THR A 99 -0.40 -0.71 -8.21
C THR A 99 0.75 -1.56 -7.66
N HIS A 100 0.90 -2.81 -8.11
CA HIS A 100 2.04 -3.65 -7.74
C HIS A 100 3.38 -2.99 -8.10
N LYS A 101 3.49 -2.46 -9.33
CA LYS A 101 4.70 -1.76 -9.78
C LYS A 101 4.99 -0.52 -8.92
N ALA A 102 3.97 0.26 -8.57
CA ALA A 102 4.13 1.45 -7.74
C ALA A 102 4.56 1.10 -6.31
N ILE A 103 4.00 0.04 -5.72
CA ILE A 103 4.44 -0.50 -4.42
C ILE A 103 5.91 -0.89 -4.48
N MET A 104 6.34 -1.61 -5.52
CA MET A 104 7.74 -2.04 -5.67
C MET A 104 8.70 -0.86 -5.85
N ARG A 105 8.30 0.17 -6.60
CA ARG A 105 9.11 1.41 -6.73
C ARG A 105 9.22 2.15 -5.40
N LEU A 106 8.12 2.24 -4.64
CA LEU A 106 8.15 2.85 -3.30
C LEU A 106 9.04 2.07 -2.34
N ALA A 107 8.93 0.73 -2.31
CA ALA A 107 9.77 -0.12 -1.48
C ALA A 107 11.27 0.06 -1.79
N LYS A 108 11.62 0.20 -3.08
CA LYS A 108 12.99 0.52 -3.50
C LYS A 108 13.42 1.92 -3.07
N ALA A 109 12.54 2.91 -3.19
CA ALA A 109 12.84 4.31 -2.86
C ALA A 109 13.05 4.54 -1.36
N VAL A 110 12.40 3.75 -0.49
CA VAL A 110 12.61 3.77 0.96
C VAL A 110 14.03 3.34 1.34
N GLY A 111 14.66 2.47 0.55
CA GLY A 111 15.98 1.90 0.84
C GLY A 111 15.90 0.39 0.95
N THR A 112 15.66 -0.13 2.16
CA THR A 112 15.52 -1.57 2.38
C THR A 112 14.05 -1.97 2.13
N PRO A 113 13.76 -2.79 1.10
CA PRO A 113 12.40 -3.20 0.81
C PRO A 113 11.85 -4.02 1.98
N ARG A 114 10.71 -3.59 2.55
CA ARG A 114 9.96 -4.35 3.56
C ARG A 114 8.49 -4.34 3.20
N ILE A 115 8.03 -5.46 2.66
CA ILE A 115 6.66 -5.63 2.18
C ILE A 115 6.06 -6.81 2.94
N VAL A 116 4.89 -6.59 3.50
CA VAL A 116 4.10 -7.63 4.18
C VAL A 116 2.77 -7.75 3.45
N THR A 117 2.32 -8.96 3.18
CA THR A 117 1.07 -9.18 2.46
C THR A 117 0.28 -10.35 3.04
N THR A 118 -1.04 -10.24 2.99
CA THR A 118 -1.97 -11.36 3.24
C THR A 118 -2.43 -12.03 1.97
N ASN A 119 -2.00 -11.54 0.80
CA ASN A 119 -2.40 -12.09 -0.48
C ASN A 119 -1.62 -13.37 -0.76
N TYR A 120 -2.30 -14.34 -1.37
CA TYR A 120 -1.66 -15.59 -1.78
C TYR A 120 -0.89 -15.47 -3.10
N ASP A 121 -1.34 -14.56 -3.96
CA ASP A 121 -0.75 -14.31 -5.27
C ASP A 121 0.72 -13.87 -5.17
N MET A 122 1.46 -14.01 -6.27
CA MET A 122 2.88 -13.64 -6.35
C MET A 122 3.11 -12.42 -7.27
N LEU A 123 2.12 -11.51 -7.36
CA LEU A 123 2.13 -10.40 -8.31
C LEU A 123 3.07 -9.26 -7.88
N LEU A 124 3.37 -9.14 -6.58
CA LEU A 124 4.41 -8.23 -6.07
C LEU A 124 5.80 -8.68 -6.54
N GLU A 125 6.09 -9.97 -6.45
CA GLU A 125 7.35 -10.56 -6.91
C GLU A 125 7.48 -10.48 -8.43
N GLU A 126 6.37 -10.71 -9.17
CA GLU A 126 6.34 -10.50 -10.61
C GLU A 126 6.67 -9.04 -10.96
N ALA A 127 6.03 -8.07 -10.29
CA ALA A 127 6.33 -6.65 -10.49
C ALA A 127 7.78 -6.30 -10.17
N GLY A 128 8.32 -6.82 -9.07
CA GLY A 128 9.72 -6.61 -8.67
C GLY A 128 10.70 -7.14 -9.71
N LYS A 129 10.47 -8.35 -10.23
CA LYS A 129 11.26 -8.95 -11.31
C LYS A 129 11.16 -8.15 -12.61
N ASN A 130 9.95 -7.75 -13.00
CA ASN A 130 9.72 -6.97 -14.22
C ASN A 130 10.41 -5.60 -14.19
N LEU A 131 10.60 -5.02 -13.00
CA LEU A 131 11.27 -3.74 -12.78
C LEU A 131 12.76 -3.89 -12.44
N GLU A 132 13.30 -5.11 -12.41
CA GLU A 132 14.67 -5.41 -12.00
C GLU A 132 15.02 -4.83 -10.61
N ILE A 133 14.07 -4.91 -9.68
CA ILE A 133 14.22 -4.45 -8.30
C ILE A 133 14.65 -5.64 -7.44
N ASP A 134 15.80 -5.51 -6.76
CA ASP A 134 16.16 -6.43 -5.69
C ASP A 134 15.28 -6.15 -4.47
N PHE A 135 14.37 -7.09 -4.20
CA PHE A 135 13.48 -7.06 -3.05
C PHE A 135 13.90 -8.08 -2.00
N GLY A 136 15.14 -8.58 -2.01
CA GLY A 136 15.60 -9.52 -0.98
C GLY A 136 14.82 -10.84 -0.98
N ARG A 137 14.51 -11.35 0.22
CA ARG A 137 13.95 -12.70 0.39
C ARG A 137 12.42 -12.71 0.34
N VAL A 138 11.87 -13.87 -0.04
CA VAL A 138 10.43 -14.16 0.07
C VAL A 138 10.23 -15.12 1.22
N TYR A 139 9.31 -14.78 2.13
CA TYR A 139 8.92 -15.60 3.25
C TYR A 139 7.43 -15.91 3.16
N ALA A 140 7.04 -17.09 3.64
CA ALA A 140 5.64 -17.51 3.70
C ALA A 140 5.36 -18.15 5.06
N GLY A 141 4.17 -17.91 5.60
CA GLY A 141 3.67 -18.61 6.78
C GLY A 141 3.75 -20.14 6.59
N PRO A 142 4.08 -20.92 7.64
CA PRO A 142 4.38 -20.50 9.01
C PRO A 142 5.84 -20.04 9.24
N ALA A 143 6.71 -20.12 8.23
CA ALA A 143 8.15 -19.84 8.33
C ALA A 143 8.48 -18.35 8.14
N LEU A 144 7.97 -17.51 9.04
CA LEU A 144 8.19 -16.05 9.02
C LEU A 144 9.56 -15.65 9.61
N PRO A 145 10.15 -14.52 9.17
CA PRO A 145 11.36 -13.96 9.77
C PRO A 145 11.06 -13.34 11.15
N LEU A 146 12.10 -12.80 11.80
CA LEU A 146 11.90 -11.98 13.00
C LEU A 146 11.26 -10.64 12.60
N GLY A 147 10.11 -10.30 13.19
CA GLY A 147 9.41 -9.06 12.88
C GLY A 147 10.19 -7.79 13.20
N SER A 148 11.18 -7.86 14.10
CA SER A 148 12.03 -6.73 14.48
C SER A 148 13.14 -6.41 13.46
N SER A 149 13.41 -7.32 12.52
CA SER A 149 14.46 -7.14 11.51
C SER A 149 14.25 -8.11 10.35
N PHE A 150 13.80 -7.56 9.23
CA PHE A 150 13.65 -8.31 7.99
C PHE A 150 13.83 -7.38 6.78
N ASP A 151 14.08 -8.02 5.64
CA ASP A 151 14.01 -7.45 4.31
C ASP A 151 13.12 -8.35 3.44
N GLY A 152 12.60 -7.77 2.37
CA GLY A 152 11.82 -8.41 1.34
C GLY A 152 10.34 -8.59 1.60
N ILE A 153 9.77 -9.65 1.01
CA ILE A 153 8.33 -9.85 0.90
C ILE A 153 7.90 -10.99 1.83
N VAL A 154 6.98 -10.69 2.74
CA VAL A 154 6.47 -11.62 3.74
C VAL A 154 4.99 -11.91 3.49
N HIS A 155 4.67 -13.12 3.05
CA HIS A 155 3.30 -13.62 2.91
C HIS A 155 2.84 -14.23 4.24
N VAL A 156 2.17 -13.41 5.06
CA VAL A 156 1.74 -13.82 6.41
C VAL A 156 0.79 -15.01 6.34
N HIS A 157 -0.09 -15.04 5.34
CA HIS A 157 -1.11 -16.09 5.18
C HIS A 157 -0.66 -17.24 4.28
N GLY A 158 0.63 -17.29 3.90
CA GLY A 158 1.12 -18.20 2.88
C GLY A 158 0.90 -17.66 1.45
N ASN A 159 1.38 -18.41 0.46
CA ASN A 159 1.30 -18.02 -0.95
C ASN A 159 0.91 -19.21 -1.85
N LEU A 160 0.83 -18.99 -3.16
CA LEU A 160 0.49 -20.03 -4.15
C LEU A 160 1.44 -21.24 -4.17
N GLN A 161 2.62 -21.13 -3.56
CA GLN A 161 3.60 -22.22 -3.45
C GLN A 161 3.51 -22.96 -2.10
N SER A 162 2.77 -22.41 -1.14
CA SER A 162 2.53 -23.04 0.17
C SER A 162 1.73 -24.33 0.02
N ARG A 163 1.95 -25.26 0.96
CA ARG A 163 1.06 -26.42 1.06
C ARG A 163 -0.33 -25.95 1.51
N PRO A 164 -1.43 -26.59 1.07
CA PRO A 164 -2.76 -26.20 1.50
C PRO A 164 -2.95 -26.17 3.02
N ASP A 165 -2.26 -27.03 3.78
CA ASP A 165 -2.30 -27.06 5.25
C ASP A 165 -1.49 -25.95 5.95
N GLU A 166 -0.80 -25.09 5.19
CA GLU A 166 0.06 -24.01 5.69
C GLU A 166 -0.55 -22.61 5.55
N ILE A 167 -1.60 -22.45 4.72
CA ILE A 167 -2.21 -21.14 4.49
C ILE A 167 -3.22 -20.78 5.57
N ILE A 168 -3.44 -19.49 5.79
CA ILE A 168 -4.48 -19.00 6.71
C ILE A 168 -5.72 -18.64 5.90
N LEU A 169 -6.71 -19.52 5.86
CA LEU A 169 -7.93 -19.30 5.09
C LEU A 169 -9.14 -18.99 5.99
N ASP A 170 -9.29 -19.70 7.09
CA ASP A 170 -10.48 -19.63 7.95
C ASP A 170 -10.15 -19.43 9.44
N ASN A 171 -11.21 -19.31 10.26
CA ASN A 171 -11.09 -19.01 11.69
C ASN A 171 -10.21 -19.99 12.49
N HIS A 172 -10.12 -21.28 12.13
CA HIS A 172 -9.24 -22.19 12.86
C HIS A 172 -7.78 -21.99 12.46
N ASP A 173 -7.49 -21.61 11.21
CA ASP A 173 -6.12 -21.30 10.80
C ASP A 173 -5.66 -19.99 11.46
N TYR A 174 -6.55 -18.99 11.56
CA TYR A 174 -6.29 -17.78 12.33
C TYR A 174 -6.01 -18.13 13.80
N ALA A 175 -6.85 -18.95 14.43
CA ALA A 175 -6.64 -19.38 15.82
C ALA A 175 -5.30 -20.10 15.99
N LYS A 176 -4.93 -20.98 15.06
CA LYS A 176 -3.65 -21.68 15.07
C LYS A 176 -2.47 -20.71 14.94
N ALA A 177 -2.49 -19.84 13.93
CA ALA A 177 -1.38 -18.96 13.60
C ALA A 177 -1.18 -17.80 14.60
N TYR A 178 -2.26 -17.23 15.12
CA TYR A 178 -2.22 -16.06 16.00
C TYR A 178 -2.31 -16.42 17.49
N LEU A 179 -3.02 -17.49 17.87
CA LEU A 179 -3.27 -17.81 19.28
C LEU A 179 -2.54 -19.05 19.80
N GLN A 180 -2.48 -20.14 19.01
CA GLN A 180 -1.90 -21.41 19.48
C GLN A 180 -0.38 -21.48 19.23
N ASP A 181 0.04 -21.44 17.97
CA ASP A 181 1.44 -21.50 17.56
C ASP A 181 2.09 -20.10 17.59
N SER A 182 1.26 -19.05 17.49
CA SER A 182 1.61 -17.63 17.63
C SER A 182 2.72 -17.12 16.71
N TRP A 183 3.07 -17.83 15.64
CA TRP A 183 4.12 -17.39 14.71
C TRP A 183 3.73 -16.10 13.99
N ALA A 184 2.46 -15.98 13.56
CA ALA A 184 1.96 -14.77 12.90
C ALA A 184 1.89 -13.62 13.90
N ALA A 185 1.30 -13.86 15.08
CA ALA A 185 1.18 -12.85 16.12
C ALA A 185 2.54 -12.29 16.56
N ARG A 186 3.56 -13.16 16.71
CA ARG A 186 4.92 -12.74 17.08
C ARG A 186 5.57 -11.88 16.01
N PHE A 187 5.49 -12.28 14.74
CA PHE A 187 6.00 -11.48 13.63
C PHE A 187 5.34 -10.10 13.58
N ILE A 188 4.01 -10.08 13.56
CA ILE A 188 3.20 -8.86 13.49
C ILE A 188 3.49 -7.92 14.66
N THR A 189 3.47 -8.44 15.89
CA THR A 189 3.71 -7.64 17.11
C THR A 189 5.11 -7.02 17.08
N GLU A 190 6.15 -7.80 16.75
CA GLU A 190 7.50 -7.26 16.71
C GLU A 190 7.68 -6.25 15.56
N MET A 191 7.01 -6.44 14.42
CA MET A 191 7.02 -5.48 13.33
C MET A 191 6.42 -4.13 13.74
N PHE A 192 5.21 -4.12 14.32
CA PHE A 192 4.54 -2.89 14.78
C PHE A 192 5.32 -2.14 15.87
N ARG A 193 6.17 -2.85 16.61
CA ARG A 193 7.03 -2.25 17.64
C ARG A 193 8.25 -1.52 17.10
N HIS A 194 8.70 -1.84 15.89
CA HIS A 194 9.95 -1.34 15.31
C HIS A 194 9.77 -0.52 14.03
N TYR A 195 8.59 -0.59 13.40
CA TYR A 195 8.35 0.01 12.09
C TYR A 195 7.04 0.79 12.05
N SER A 196 7.06 1.87 11.29
CA SER A 196 5.84 2.51 10.81
C SER A 196 5.26 1.66 9.67
N VAL A 197 3.93 1.67 9.53
CA VAL A 197 3.24 0.79 8.58
C VAL A 197 2.34 1.62 7.70
N LEU A 198 2.41 1.41 6.38
CA LEU A 198 1.47 1.94 5.40
C LEU A 198 0.63 0.80 4.84
N PHE A 199 -0.66 0.76 5.19
CA PHE A 199 -1.63 -0.19 4.67
C PHE A 199 -2.12 0.24 3.27
N ILE A 200 -2.09 -0.68 2.32
CA ILE A 200 -2.44 -0.46 0.91
C ILE A 200 -3.41 -1.56 0.47
N GLY A 201 -4.60 -1.20 0.00
CA GLY A 201 -5.60 -2.18 -0.47
C GLY A 201 -6.25 -3.00 0.64
N TYR A 202 -6.38 -2.41 1.84
CA TYR A 202 -7.10 -3.00 2.99
C TYR A 202 -8.46 -2.33 3.21
N GLY A 203 -9.43 -3.13 3.66
CA GLY A 203 -10.68 -2.66 4.23
C GLY A 203 -10.71 -2.88 5.75
N MET A 204 -11.50 -2.07 6.46
CA MET A 204 -11.71 -2.22 7.92
C MET A 204 -12.27 -3.58 8.31
N THR A 205 -13.00 -4.22 7.39
CA THR A 205 -13.66 -5.50 7.60
C THR A 205 -12.74 -6.71 7.37
N ASP A 206 -11.48 -6.49 6.95
CA ASP A 206 -10.56 -7.59 6.72
C ASP A 206 -10.31 -8.38 8.02
N PRO A 207 -10.37 -9.72 8.00
CA PRO A 207 -10.28 -10.50 9.25
C PRO A 207 -8.99 -10.27 10.03
N ILE A 208 -7.87 -10.01 9.34
CA ILE A 208 -6.58 -9.71 9.97
C ILE A 208 -6.67 -8.47 10.87
N MET A 209 -7.52 -7.48 10.55
CA MET A 209 -7.69 -6.26 11.34
C MET A 209 -8.15 -6.55 12.78
N LYS A 210 -8.88 -7.65 13.01
CA LYS A 210 -9.26 -8.11 14.36
C LYS A 210 -8.05 -8.51 15.20
N TYR A 211 -6.98 -8.98 14.54
CA TYR A 211 -5.77 -9.50 15.19
C TYR A 211 -4.64 -8.46 15.28
N LEU A 212 -4.62 -7.46 14.39
CA LEU A 212 -3.65 -6.37 14.43
C LEU A 212 -3.81 -5.47 15.67
N THR A 213 -5.05 -5.25 16.11
CA THR A 213 -5.36 -4.45 17.31
C THR A 213 -4.86 -5.09 18.62
N LEU A 214 -4.64 -6.40 18.63
CA LEU A 214 -4.11 -7.13 19.77
C LEU A 214 -2.58 -7.00 19.90
N GLY A 215 -1.89 -6.64 18.83
CA GLY A 215 -0.41 -6.54 18.77
C GLY A 215 0.17 -5.31 19.48
N GLY A 216 -0.68 -4.37 19.91
CA GLY A 216 -0.24 -3.13 20.54
C GLY A 216 0.41 -2.18 19.53
N ILE A 217 -0.37 -1.23 19.04
CA ILE A 217 0.14 -0.17 18.18
C ILE A 217 1.06 0.73 19.00
N SER A 218 2.34 0.73 18.62
CA SER A 218 3.37 1.49 19.31
C SER A 218 3.15 2.98 19.09
N GLN A 219 3.12 3.77 20.15
CA GLN A 219 3.04 5.24 20.03
C GLN A 219 4.30 5.85 19.40
N ASN A 220 5.41 5.09 19.31
CA ASN A 220 6.66 5.58 18.73
C ASN A 220 6.74 5.42 17.21
N HIS A 221 5.90 4.57 16.61
CA HIS A 221 5.87 4.33 15.17
C HIS A 221 4.44 4.53 14.66
N PRO A 222 4.12 5.66 14.02
CA PRO A 222 2.77 5.89 13.52
C PRO A 222 2.43 4.96 12.36
N HIS A 223 1.15 4.67 12.20
CA HIS A 223 0.65 3.80 11.14
C HIS A 223 -0.39 4.53 10.31
N PHE A 224 -0.45 4.20 9.03
CA PHE A 224 -1.22 4.92 8.02
C PHE A 224 -1.94 3.95 7.12
N VAL A 225 -3.06 4.37 6.54
CA VAL A 225 -3.80 3.58 5.54
C VAL A 225 -4.22 4.46 4.38
N LEU A 226 -4.02 3.99 3.15
CA LEU A 226 -4.54 4.65 1.95
C LEU A 226 -5.98 4.20 1.70
N ILE A 227 -6.92 5.15 1.72
CA ILE A 227 -8.35 4.87 1.56
C ILE A 227 -8.90 5.65 0.37
N GLY A 228 -9.62 4.96 -0.52
CA GLY A 228 -10.33 5.59 -1.61
C GLY A 228 -11.58 6.31 -1.12
N GLU A 229 -11.68 7.62 -1.34
CA GLU A 229 -12.85 8.43 -1.04
C GLU A 229 -13.77 8.55 -2.26
N LYS A 230 -15.08 8.33 -2.06
CA LYS A 230 -16.09 8.69 -3.06
C LYS A 230 -16.34 10.18 -2.97
N ILE A 231 -16.08 10.92 -4.04
CA ILE A 231 -16.46 12.33 -4.17
C ILE A 231 -17.98 12.40 -4.41
N ALA A 232 -18.79 12.05 -3.40
CA ALA A 232 -20.23 12.23 -3.42
C ALA A 232 -20.59 13.33 -2.43
N GLN A 233 -21.36 14.32 -2.90
CA GLN A 233 -21.81 15.48 -2.15
C GLN A 233 -22.45 15.06 -0.80
N GLY A 234 -21.73 15.26 0.30
CA GLY A 234 -22.31 15.47 1.63
C GLY A 234 -22.52 14.24 2.53
N ASP A 235 -22.03 13.04 2.19
CA ASP A 235 -22.06 11.88 3.09
C ASP A 235 -20.66 11.23 3.19
N SER A 236 -19.77 11.90 3.91
CA SER A 236 -18.46 11.38 4.30
C SER A 236 -18.60 10.34 5.41
N ASN A 237 -19.18 9.18 5.09
CA ASN A 237 -19.19 7.99 5.95
C ASN A 237 -18.15 6.97 5.45
N VAL A 238 -16.96 7.43 5.08
CA VAL A 238 -15.78 6.57 5.16
C VAL A 238 -15.55 6.35 6.66
N ASP A 239 -15.41 5.09 7.08
CA ASP A 239 -15.21 4.68 8.47
C ASP A 239 -13.82 5.11 8.99
N ASP A 240 -13.52 6.40 8.91
CA ASP A 240 -12.29 7.01 9.41
C ASP A 240 -12.18 6.81 10.93
N ASN A 241 -13.32 6.82 11.63
CA ASN A 241 -13.39 6.58 13.08
C ASN A 241 -12.83 5.20 13.43
N GLY A 242 -13.17 4.15 12.69
CA GLY A 242 -12.67 2.80 12.96
C GLY A 242 -11.14 2.68 12.85
N TRP A 243 -10.51 3.36 11.90
CA TRP A 243 -9.06 3.40 11.75
C TRP A 243 -8.40 4.24 12.85
N ILE A 244 -8.93 5.43 13.12
CA ILE A 244 -8.40 6.36 14.12
C ILE A 244 -8.49 5.76 15.53
N GLU A 245 -9.59 5.08 15.87
CA GLU A 245 -9.75 4.36 17.15
C GLU A 245 -8.70 3.26 17.34
N ARG A 246 -8.19 2.72 16.23
CA ARG A 246 -7.09 1.75 16.23
C ARG A 246 -5.73 2.41 16.21
N GLY A 247 -5.62 3.74 16.14
CA GLY A 247 -4.33 4.43 16.05
C GLY A 247 -3.70 4.36 14.66
N ILE A 248 -4.52 4.20 13.61
CA ILE A 248 -4.10 4.21 12.21
C ILE A 248 -4.66 5.47 11.56
N THR A 249 -3.80 6.29 10.98
CA THR A 249 -4.17 7.55 10.34
C THR A 249 -4.62 7.31 8.89
N PRO A 250 -5.88 7.60 8.53
CA PRO A 250 -6.33 7.49 7.15
C PRO A 250 -5.73 8.59 6.27
N ILE A 251 -5.32 8.21 5.07
CA ILE A 251 -4.84 9.08 3.99
C ILE A 251 -5.78 8.84 2.81
N GLN A 252 -6.61 9.84 2.53
CA GLN A 252 -7.65 9.73 1.52
C GLN A 252 -7.10 10.05 0.13
N PHE A 253 -7.58 9.32 -0.87
CA PHE A 253 -7.32 9.61 -2.28
C PHE A 253 -8.61 9.47 -3.10
N PRO A 254 -8.80 10.26 -4.16
CA PRO A 254 -10.03 10.25 -4.94
C PRO A 254 -10.21 8.94 -5.71
N LEU A 255 -11.45 8.42 -5.68
CA LEU A 255 -11.88 7.34 -6.57
C LEU A 255 -12.42 7.90 -7.89
N HIS A 256 -12.18 7.18 -8.99
CA HIS A 256 -12.76 7.52 -10.29
C HIS A 256 -14.01 6.68 -10.56
N GLU A 257 -15.07 7.33 -11.08
CA GLU A 257 -16.35 6.65 -11.39
C GLU A 257 -16.38 6.04 -12.81
N ASP A 258 -15.65 6.59 -13.79
CA ASP A 258 -15.57 6.05 -15.16
C ASP A 258 -14.48 6.79 -16.00
N PRO A 259 -13.70 6.11 -16.87
CA PRO A 259 -13.56 4.67 -17.01
C PRO A 259 -12.49 4.07 -16.10
N GLU A 260 -12.69 2.79 -15.80
CA GLU A 260 -11.77 1.89 -15.08
C GLU A 260 -10.29 2.18 -15.42
N PRO A 261 -9.37 2.08 -14.44
CA PRO A 261 -9.57 1.48 -13.12
C PRO A 261 -10.08 2.44 -12.04
N ARG A 262 -11.00 1.96 -11.19
CA ARG A 262 -11.56 2.72 -10.05
C ARG A 262 -10.51 3.32 -9.11
N PHE A 263 -9.37 2.65 -8.92
CA PHE A 263 -8.28 3.08 -8.04
C PHE A 263 -7.10 3.72 -8.79
N LYS A 264 -7.33 4.29 -9.98
CA LYS A 264 -6.28 4.89 -10.82
C LYS A 264 -5.36 5.89 -10.10
N GLU A 265 -5.87 6.60 -9.09
CA GLU A 265 -5.08 7.57 -8.33
C GLU A 265 -4.08 6.90 -7.37
N LEU A 266 -4.37 5.70 -6.87
CA LEU A 266 -3.50 4.97 -5.94
C LEU A 266 -2.07 4.76 -6.48
N PRO A 267 -1.85 4.17 -7.67
CA PRO A 267 -0.50 4.05 -8.22
C PRO A 267 0.14 5.41 -8.50
N ILE A 268 -0.63 6.47 -8.78
CA ILE A 268 -0.08 7.82 -8.98
C ILE A 268 0.49 8.34 -7.66
N VAL A 269 -0.28 8.27 -6.57
CA VAL A 269 0.16 8.66 -5.22
C VAL A 269 1.42 7.90 -4.81
N LEU A 270 1.42 6.57 -4.96
CA LEU A 270 2.56 5.73 -4.58
C LEU A 270 3.82 6.04 -5.42
N ASN A 271 3.68 6.22 -6.74
CA ASN A 271 4.82 6.57 -7.60
C ASN A 271 5.38 7.97 -7.27
N ARG A 272 4.51 8.94 -7.00
CA ARG A 272 4.96 10.29 -6.62
C ARG A 272 5.58 10.31 -5.23
N PHE A 273 5.07 9.50 -4.29
CA PHE A 273 5.73 9.30 -3.01
C PHE A 273 7.14 8.71 -3.19
N ALA A 274 7.26 7.63 -3.97
CA ALA A 274 8.56 7.03 -4.30
C ALA A 274 9.53 8.04 -4.93
N LYS A 275 9.03 8.86 -5.86
CA LYS A 275 9.82 9.92 -6.50
C LYS A 275 10.31 10.95 -5.47
N SER A 276 9.44 11.43 -4.58
CA SER A 276 9.82 12.41 -3.56
C SER A 276 10.91 11.92 -2.58
N LEU A 277 11.10 10.60 -2.46
CA LEU A 277 12.17 9.98 -1.67
C LEU A 277 13.47 9.79 -2.46
N SER A 278 13.40 9.77 -3.79
CA SER A 278 14.52 9.46 -4.69
C SER A 278 15.06 10.67 -5.46
N ASP A 279 14.36 11.81 -5.44
CA ASP A 279 14.72 13.02 -6.18
C ASP A 279 16.18 13.41 -5.89
N ASP A 280 17.02 13.34 -6.92
CA ASP A 280 18.42 13.78 -6.86
C ASP A 280 18.56 15.28 -7.16
N TYR A 281 19.77 15.82 -7.03
CA TYR A 281 20.05 17.24 -7.28
C TYR A 281 19.60 17.71 -8.68
N ILE A 282 19.72 16.86 -9.70
CA ILE A 282 19.37 17.21 -11.08
C ILE A 282 17.85 17.29 -11.22
N GLU A 283 17.13 16.31 -10.67
CA GLU A 283 15.66 16.29 -10.72
C GLU A 283 15.06 17.47 -9.93
N ILE A 284 15.63 17.79 -8.77
CA ILE A 284 15.27 18.98 -7.99
C ILE A 284 15.47 20.24 -8.85
N LYS A 285 16.62 20.34 -9.52
CA LYS A 285 16.95 21.49 -10.38
C LYS A 285 15.97 21.64 -11.55
N GLU A 286 15.67 20.57 -12.26
CA GLU A 286 14.72 20.59 -13.39
C GLU A 286 13.32 20.97 -12.93
N ARG A 287 12.86 20.46 -11.78
CA ARG A 287 11.54 20.81 -11.25
C ARG A 287 11.46 22.27 -10.81
N ILE A 288 12.48 22.79 -10.12
CA ILE A 288 12.56 24.22 -9.77
C ILE A 288 12.54 25.07 -11.05
N GLN A 289 13.32 24.71 -12.07
CA GLN A 289 13.34 25.42 -13.35
C GLN A 289 11.95 25.46 -13.99
N ARG A 290 11.25 24.31 -14.07
CA ARG A 290 9.90 24.25 -14.66
C ARG A 290 8.92 25.18 -13.94
N ILE A 291 8.95 25.22 -12.61
CA ILE A 291 8.06 26.08 -11.80
C ILE A 291 8.36 27.56 -12.05
N ILE A 292 9.64 27.92 -12.14
CA ILE A 292 10.08 29.29 -12.44
C ILE A 292 9.62 29.69 -13.86
N ASP A 293 9.85 28.83 -14.85
CA ASP A 293 9.50 29.07 -16.25
C ASP A 293 7.97 29.20 -16.47
N SER A 294 7.16 28.51 -15.68
CA SER A 294 5.69 28.58 -15.77
C SER A 294 5.07 29.89 -15.26
N GLY A 295 5.86 30.82 -14.73
CA GLY A 295 5.35 32.13 -14.29
C GLY A 295 5.88 32.61 -12.94
N ASN A 296 7.01 32.07 -12.46
CA ASN A 296 7.68 32.43 -11.20
C ASN A 296 6.85 32.22 -9.91
N VAL A 297 5.74 31.48 -9.99
CA VAL A 297 4.90 31.12 -8.84
C VAL A 297 4.46 29.67 -9.01
N PRO A 298 4.53 28.82 -7.96
CA PRO A 298 3.96 27.48 -8.01
C PRO A 298 2.48 27.52 -8.41
N SER A 299 2.13 26.79 -9.47
CA SER A 299 0.77 26.75 -10.01
C SER A 299 -0.13 25.70 -9.34
N SER A 300 0.46 24.79 -8.57
CA SER A 300 -0.23 23.68 -7.89
C SER A 300 0.19 23.58 -6.42
N LEU A 301 -0.61 22.91 -5.58
CA LEU A 301 -0.29 22.65 -4.17
C LEU A 301 0.98 21.81 -4.02
N ASP A 302 1.11 20.76 -4.83
CA ASP A 302 2.31 19.89 -4.90
C ASP A 302 3.57 20.69 -5.26
N ASP A 303 3.52 21.61 -6.24
CA ASP A 303 4.68 22.46 -6.56
C ASP A 303 5.01 23.46 -5.45
N SER A 304 4.01 23.96 -4.73
CA SER A 304 4.23 24.88 -3.59
C SER A 304 4.92 24.17 -2.43
N ASP A 305 4.48 22.97 -2.09
CA ASP A 305 5.09 22.13 -1.05
C ASP A 305 6.48 21.67 -1.46
N PHE A 306 6.65 21.21 -2.70
CA PHE A 306 7.96 20.87 -3.25
C PHE A 306 8.93 22.03 -3.13
N MET A 307 8.54 23.25 -3.53
CA MET A 307 9.41 24.44 -3.40
C MET A 307 9.74 24.72 -1.94
N THR A 308 8.76 24.64 -1.04
CA THR A 308 8.97 24.84 0.40
C THR A 308 9.98 23.84 0.97
N MET A 309 9.90 22.58 0.56
CA MET A 309 10.81 21.52 1.01
C MET A 309 12.19 21.63 0.36
N ALA A 310 12.25 21.87 -0.94
CA ALA A 310 13.52 22.05 -1.66
C ALA A 310 14.31 23.23 -1.08
N LEU A 311 13.64 24.34 -0.73
CA LEU A 311 14.31 25.49 -0.12
C LEU A 311 14.80 25.24 1.31
N ARG A 312 14.32 24.18 1.98
CA ARG A 312 14.84 23.75 3.30
C ARG A 312 16.09 22.87 3.17
N THR A 313 16.37 22.32 1.99
CA THR A 313 17.61 21.57 1.75
C THR A 313 18.71 22.48 1.25
N GLU A 314 19.97 22.16 1.58
CA GLU A 314 21.11 22.95 1.11
C GLU A 314 21.20 22.96 -0.42
N ASP A 315 20.92 21.82 -1.04
CA ASP A 315 20.95 21.60 -2.48
C ASP A 315 19.84 22.36 -3.21
N GLY A 316 18.60 22.30 -2.74
CA GLY A 316 17.49 23.04 -3.34
C GLY A 316 17.64 24.55 -3.14
N ALA A 317 18.12 24.99 -1.97
CA ALA A 317 18.45 26.40 -1.75
C ALA A 317 19.56 26.91 -2.68
N LYS A 318 20.65 26.15 -2.87
CA LYS A 318 21.70 26.47 -3.85
C LYS A 318 21.16 26.54 -5.26
N CYS A 319 20.34 25.57 -5.64
CA CYS A 319 19.74 25.53 -6.96
C CYS A 319 18.87 26.75 -7.25
N PHE A 320 17.98 27.09 -6.32
CA PHE A 320 17.13 28.27 -6.42
C PHE A 320 17.93 29.57 -6.49
N MET A 321 18.98 29.71 -5.66
CA MET A 321 19.86 30.87 -5.67
C MET A 321 20.64 31.02 -6.99
N ASN A 322 21.07 29.92 -7.59
CA ASN A 322 21.70 29.94 -8.92
C ASN A 322 20.73 30.44 -9.99
N PHE A 323 19.47 29.98 -9.96
CA PHE A 323 18.45 30.49 -10.88
C PHE A 323 18.17 31.98 -10.72
N LEU A 324 18.02 32.45 -9.48
CA LEU A 324 17.85 33.89 -9.24
C LEU A 324 19.03 34.71 -9.77
N ARG A 325 20.26 34.19 -9.61
CA ARG A 325 21.46 34.85 -10.15
C ARG A 325 21.41 34.94 -11.68
N ASP A 326 21.07 33.85 -12.36
CA ASP A 326 20.99 33.81 -13.83
C ASP A 326 19.89 34.75 -14.35
N LEU A 327 18.73 34.78 -13.68
CA LEU A 327 17.61 35.67 -14.03
C LEU A 327 17.98 37.15 -13.86
N ILE A 328 18.68 37.49 -12.76
CA ILE A 328 19.18 38.85 -12.52
C ILE A 328 20.22 39.24 -13.57
N MET A 329 21.13 38.34 -13.91
CA MET A 329 22.15 38.58 -14.94
C MET A 329 21.54 38.79 -16.33
N MET A 330 20.53 38.02 -16.73
CA MET A 330 19.79 38.25 -17.98
C MET A 330 19.12 39.62 -18.01
N LYS A 331 18.41 40.01 -16.94
CA LYS A 331 17.78 41.35 -16.86
C LYS A 331 18.78 42.49 -16.93
N LEU A 332 19.96 42.33 -16.33
CA LEU A 332 21.04 43.32 -16.43
C LEU A 332 21.56 43.40 -17.88
N LEU A 333 21.80 42.27 -18.55
CA LEU A 333 22.25 42.23 -19.94
C LEU A 333 21.23 42.85 -20.92
N ASP A 334 19.93 42.56 -20.75
CA ASP A 334 18.87 43.18 -21.55
C ASP A 334 18.81 44.71 -21.32
N GLY A 335 19.02 45.17 -20.09
CA GLY A 335 19.13 46.59 -19.78
C GLY A 335 20.36 47.27 -20.38
N PHE A 336 21.44 46.53 -20.63
CA PHE A 336 22.64 47.03 -21.29
C PHE A 336 22.57 46.99 -22.83
N LEU A 337 21.86 46.02 -23.41
CA LEU A 337 21.68 45.86 -24.86
C LEU A 337 20.50 46.69 -25.42
N GLY A 338 19.61 47.17 -24.56
CA GLY A 338 18.49 48.06 -24.90
C GLY A 338 18.80 49.56 -24.84
N CYS A 339 20.06 49.96 -24.67
CA CYS A 339 20.52 51.35 -24.70
C CYS A 339 21.21 51.73 -26.02
#